data_AF-A0A1M5C432-F1
#
_entry.id   AF-A0A1M5C432-F1
#
_cell.length_a   1.000
_cell.length_b   1.000
_cell.length_c   1.000
_cell.angle_alpha   90.00
_cell.angle_beta   90.00
_cell.angle_gamma   90.00
#
_symmetry.space_group_name_H-M   'P 1'
#
loop_
_entity.id
_entity.type
_entity.pdbx_description
1 polymer ?
#
loop_
_entity_poly.entity_id
_entity_poly.type
_entity_poly.pdbx_seq_one_letter_code
_entity_poly.pdbx_strand_id
1 'polypeptide(L)'
;MKNKDFAVFILTHGRPNKVHTYNSLRKCGYTGRIFIIIDNEDTQAEVYKQTYGEQVIVFDKKAVSDTFDEGDNFEDRRAIVYARNACFDIANNLGIKYFMQCDDDYTAFSYKFNSKGKYTHKAIKDLDVIFDAMLDYYIAIDIKSIAMSQNGDFIGGENGSFGKSRKLFRKCMNTFICSTDRPFQFIGRINEDVNTYTNVQSRGNVFLTLSNIAINQLTTQSNSGGMTELYLDSGTYIKSFYTVIYSPSCCRILPMGETHRRLHHRITWKNAVPVIINESYKK
;
A
#
# COMPACT_ATOMS: atom_id res chain seq x y z
N MET A 1 -7.19 -2.04 -20.19
CA MET A 1 -6.09 -1.18 -19.73
C MET A 1 -5.47 -0.59 -20.98
N LYS A 2 -5.55 0.73 -21.18
CA LYS A 2 -5.02 1.40 -22.37
C LYS A 2 -3.50 1.51 -22.29
N ASN A 3 -2.95 1.77 -21.10
CA ASN A 3 -1.51 1.93 -20.91
C ASN A 3 -0.81 0.56 -20.81
N LYS A 4 0.04 0.24 -21.78
CA LYS A 4 0.77 -1.04 -21.83
C LYS A 4 2.05 -1.04 -20.99
N ASP A 5 2.52 0.12 -20.58
CA ASP A 5 3.69 0.30 -19.70
C ASP A 5 3.34 0.17 -18.21
N PHE A 6 2.09 -0.18 -17.91
CA PHE A 6 1.59 -0.42 -16.56
C PHE A 6 1.49 -1.92 -16.22
N ALA A 7 1.82 -2.26 -14.98
CA ALA A 7 1.59 -3.58 -14.42
C ALA A 7 1.16 -3.51 -12.95
N VAL A 8 0.53 -4.58 -12.44
CA VAL A 8 0.28 -4.76 -11.01
C VAL A 8 1.25 -5.78 -10.46
N PHE A 9 1.93 -5.43 -9.38
CA PHE A 9 2.81 -6.33 -8.63
C PHE A 9 2.09 -6.74 -7.35
N ILE A 10 1.80 -8.04 -7.21
CA ILE A 10 1.17 -8.60 -6.01
C ILE A 10 2.28 -9.19 -5.14
N LEU A 11 2.42 -8.63 -3.95
CA LEU A 11 3.44 -9.00 -2.98
C LEU A 11 2.89 -10.12 -2.08
N THR A 12 3.57 -11.26 -2.02
CA THR A 12 3.08 -12.45 -1.31
C THR A 12 4.23 -13.31 -0.80
N HIS A 13 3.98 -14.06 0.27
CA HIS A 13 4.93 -15.00 0.87
C HIS A 13 4.20 -16.13 1.57
N GLY A 14 4.55 -17.38 1.28
CA GLY A 14 4.12 -18.57 2.02
C GLY A 14 2.63 -18.87 1.93
N ARG A 15 1.91 -18.34 0.93
CA ARG A 15 0.46 -18.55 0.77
C ARG A 15 0.00 -18.57 -0.70
N PRO A 16 0.56 -19.47 -1.54
CA PRO A 16 0.29 -19.54 -2.97
C PRO A 16 -1.19 -19.70 -3.34
N ASN A 17 -1.96 -20.39 -2.50
CA ASN A 17 -3.39 -20.63 -2.75
C ASN A 17 -4.31 -19.51 -2.21
N LYS A 18 -3.74 -18.44 -1.63
CA LYS A 18 -4.49 -17.35 -0.98
C LYS A 18 -4.17 -15.97 -1.57
N VAL A 19 -3.76 -15.91 -2.83
CA VAL A 19 -3.56 -14.64 -3.55
C VAL A 19 -4.91 -14.07 -4.00
N HIS A 20 -5.74 -13.66 -3.03
CA HIS A 20 -7.09 -13.12 -3.25
C HIS A 20 -7.08 -11.92 -4.19
N THR A 21 -6.07 -11.06 -4.09
CA THR A 21 -5.92 -9.88 -4.96
C THR A 21 -5.90 -10.25 -6.44
N TYR A 22 -5.21 -11.34 -6.82
CA TYR A 22 -5.14 -11.78 -8.21
C TYR A 22 -6.55 -12.06 -8.76
N ASN A 23 -7.33 -12.84 -8.00
CA ASN A 23 -8.69 -13.20 -8.36
C ASN A 23 -9.61 -11.97 -8.39
N SER A 24 -9.49 -11.07 -7.41
CA SER A 24 -10.29 -9.85 -7.32
C SER A 24 -9.99 -8.90 -8.48
N LEU A 25 -8.74 -8.73 -8.88
CA LEU A 25 -8.36 -7.91 -10.04
C LEU A 25 -9.03 -8.43 -11.32
N ARG A 26 -8.90 -9.73 -11.61
CA ARG A 26 -9.51 -10.35 -12.79
C ARG A 26 -11.03 -10.29 -12.76
N LYS A 27 -11.65 -10.60 -11.61
CA LYS A 27 -13.12 -10.52 -11.42
C LYS A 27 -13.66 -9.10 -11.59
N CYS A 28 -12.89 -8.09 -11.22
CA CYS A 28 -13.24 -6.68 -11.36
C CYS A 28 -12.77 -6.06 -12.69
N GLY A 29 -12.44 -6.89 -13.68
CA GLY A 29 -12.21 -6.44 -15.06
C GLY A 29 -10.83 -5.84 -15.34
N TYR A 30 -9.82 -6.08 -14.49
CA TYR A 30 -8.45 -5.68 -14.83
C TYR A 30 -7.84 -6.64 -15.87
N THR A 31 -7.50 -6.12 -17.04
CA THR A 31 -6.92 -6.91 -18.15
C THR A 31 -5.41 -6.74 -18.29
N GLY A 32 -4.79 -5.86 -17.50
CA GLY A 32 -3.35 -5.60 -17.60
C GLY A 32 -2.47 -6.73 -17.09
N ARG A 33 -1.15 -6.49 -17.16
CA ARG A 33 -0.12 -7.41 -16.66
C ARG A 33 -0.20 -7.49 -15.14
N ILE A 34 -0.04 -8.70 -14.61
CA ILE A 34 0.07 -8.99 -13.18
C ILE A 34 1.33 -9.82 -12.99
N PHE A 35 2.15 -9.44 -12.03
CA PHE A 35 3.29 -10.22 -11.56
C PHE A 35 3.10 -10.58 -10.10
N ILE A 36 3.46 -11.81 -9.75
CA ILE A 36 3.45 -12.33 -8.38
C ILE A 36 4.88 -12.23 -7.87
N ILE A 37 5.12 -11.33 -6.93
CA ILE A 37 6.45 -11.04 -6.41
C ILE A 37 6.64 -11.84 -5.12
N ILE A 38 7.58 -12.78 -5.17
CA ILE A 38 7.99 -13.62 -4.04
C ILE A 38 9.49 -13.51 -3.83
N ASP A 39 9.95 -13.97 -2.68
CA ASP A 39 11.38 -14.03 -2.38
C ASP A 39 11.97 -15.44 -2.51
N ASN A 40 13.29 -15.49 -2.60
CA ASN A 40 14.06 -16.74 -2.65
C ASN A 40 14.06 -17.55 -1.35
N GLU A 41 13.45 -17.06 -0.26
CA GLU A 41 13.29 -17.78 1.01
C GLU A 41 11.89 -18.36 1.19
N ASP A 42 10.97 -18.15 0.22
CA ASP A 42 9.64 -18.72 0.23
C ASP A 42 9.70 -20.22 -0.07
N THR A 43 9.45 -21.04 0.95
CA THR A 43 9.43 -22.51 0.84
C THR A 43 8.33 -23.05 -0.07
N GLN A 44 7.36 -22.21 -0.47
CA GLN A 44 6.28 -22.55 -1.38
C GLN A 44 6.46 -21.94 -2.79
N ALA A 45 7.64 -21.41 -3.12
CA ALA A 45 7.93 -20.81 -4.43
C ALA A 45 7.56 -21.70 -5.62
N GLU A 46 7.79 -23.01 -5.54
CA GLU A 46 7.43 -23.93 -6.63
C GLU A 46 5.92 -24.03 -6.85
N VAL A 47 5.11 -23.95 -5.79
CA VAL A 47 3.64 -23.94 -5.91
C VAL A 47 3.16 -22.65 -6.57
N TYR A 48 3.80 -21.51 -6.28
CA TYR A 48 3.52 -20.26 -7.00
C TYR A 48 3.82 -20.41 -8.49
N LYS A 49 5.00 -20.95 -8.86
CA LYS A 49 5.40 -21.15 -10.26
C LYS A 49 4.45 -22.10 -10.99
N GLN A 50 4.01 -23.18 -10.35
CA GLN A 50 3.00 -24.09 -10.91
C GLN A 50 1.66 -23.40 -11.15
N THR A 51 1.27 -22.47 -10.27
CA THR A 51 -0.05 -21.79 -10.33
C THR A 51 -0.07 -20.60 -11.29
N TYR A 52 0.99 -19.78 -11.29
CA TYR A 52 1.03 -18.49 -11.98
C TYR A 52 2.06 -18.44 -13.13
N GLY A 53 2.88 -19.48 -13.30
CA GLY A 53 3.84 -19.61 -14.39
C GLY A 53 4.84 -18.46 -14.46
N GLU A 54 5.01 -17.90 -15.66
CA GLU A 54 5.94 -16.80 -15.95
C GLU A 54 5.60 -15.48 -15.25
N GLN A 55 4.42 -15.37 -14.63
CA GLN A 55 4.06 -14.19 -13.85
C GLN A 55 4.81 -14.12 -12.52
N VAL A 56 5.43 -15.22 -12.06
CA VAL A 56 6.18 -15.26 -10.80
C VAL A 56 7.56 -14.66 -10.98
N ILE A 57 7.88 -13.66 -10.18
CA ILE A 57 9.21 -13.06 -10.10
C ILE A 57 9.77 -13.32 -8.70
N VAL A 58 10.96 -13.90 -8.67
CA VAL A 58 11.68 -14.21 -7.42
C VAL A 58 12.80 -13.20 -7.23
N PHE A 59 12.83 -12.51 -6.10
CA PHE A 59 13.93 -11.62 -5.73
C PHE A 59 14.79 -12.19 -4.59
N ASP A 60 16.02 -11.71 -4.48
CA ASP A 60 16.90 -12.06 -3.37
C ASP A 60 16.57 -11.21 -2.13
N LYS A 61 15.97 -11.82 -1.11
CA LYS A 61 15.57 -11.09 0.09
C LYS A 61 16.75 -10.54 0.87
N LYS A 62 17.84 -11.30 0.94
CA LYS A 62 19.03 -10.91 1.70
C LYS A 62 19.71 -9.73 1.02
N ALA A 63 19.85 -9.77 -0.30
CA ALA A 63 20.38 -8.62 -1.04
C ALA A 63 19.52 -7.36 -0.81
N VAL A 64 18.19 -7.49 -0.82
CA VAL A 64 17.29 -6.36 -0.60
C VAL A 64 17.32 -5.86 0.84
N SER A 65 17.43 -6.73 1.84
CA SER A 65 17.52 -6.33 3.26
C SER A 65 18.71 -5.42 3.53
N ASP A 66 19.79 -5.57 2.77
CA ASP A 66 21.01 -4.79 2.95
C ASP A 66 20.91 -3.37 2.34
N THR A 67 19.78 -3.03 1.72
CA THR A 67 19.60 -1.73 1.02
C THR A 67 18.90 -0.66 1.88
N PHE A 68 18.22 -1.03 2.96
CA PHE A 68 17.39 -0.11 3.76
C PHE A 68 17.49 -0.41 5.26
N ASP A 69 17.10 0.58 6.08
CA ASP A 69 17.04 0.42 7.53
C ASP A 69 15.72 -0.25 7.97
N GLU A 70 15.84 -1.37 8.66
CA GLU A 70 14.72 -2.11 9.24
C GLU A 70 14.21 -1.44 10.53
N GLY A 71 15.00 -0.58 11.17
CA GLY A 71 14.61 0.22 12.34
C GLY A 71 14.58 -0.56 13.65
N ASP A 72 15.27 -1.70 13.72
CA ASP A 72 15.36 -2.58 14.88
C ASP A 72 16.58 -3.53 14.78
N ASN A 73 16.82 -4.31 15.83
CA ASN A 73 17.84 -5.36 15.87
C ASN A 73 17.22 -6.77 15.91
N PHE A 74 15.99 -6.93 15.41
CA PHE A 74 15.35 -8.23 15.27
C PHE A 74 15.82 -8.91 13.98
N GLU A 75 15.59 -10.22 13.88
CA GLU A 75 16.06 -11.03 12.74
C GLU A 75 14.89 -11.57 11.88
N ASP A 76 13.66 -11.09 12.12
CA ASP A 76 12.46 -11.60 11.45
C ASP A 76 12.29 -11.01 10.04
N ARG A 77 12.48 -11.85 9.01
CA ARG A 77 12.43 -11.47 7.60
C ARG A 77 11.13 -11.85 6.89
N ARG A 78 10.04 -12.06 7.63
CA ARG A 78 8.68 -12.30 7.09
C ARG A 78 7.96 -11.02 6.64
N ALA A 79 8.57 -9.86 6.89
CA ALA A 79 7.98 -8.55 6.62
C ALA A 79 7.81 -8.24 5.12
N ILE A 80 6.76 -7.49 4.79
CA ILE A 80 6.43 -7.11 3.40
C ILE A 80 7.41 -6.07 2.81
N VAL A 81 8.15 -5.36 3.67
CA VAL A 81 9.04 -4.25 3.28
C VAL A 81 10.09 -4.65 2.25
N TYR A 82 10.62 -5.88 2.30
CA TYR A 82 11.58 -6.36 1.31
C TYR A 82 10.96 -6.42 -0.08
N ALA A 83 9.77 -7.03 -0.20
CA ALA A 83 9.09 -7.14 -1.49
C ALA A 83 8.75 -5.75 -2.04
N ARG A 84 8.32 -4.81 -1.18
CA ARG A 84 8.05 -3.42 -1.58
C ARG A 84 9.27 -2.70 -2.14
N ASN A 85 10.43 -2.88 -1.52
CA ASN A 85 11.69 -2.28 -1.98
C ASN A 85 12.21 -2.98 -3.26
N ALA A 86 12.10 -4.30 -3.35
CA ALA A 86 12.51 -5.07 -4.53
C ALA A 86 11.77 -4.65 -5.82
N CYS A 87 10.52 -4.19 -5.70
CA CYS A 87 9.68 -3.86 -6.85
C CYS A 87 10.27 -2.79 -7.79
N PHE A 88 11.06 -1.83 -7.30
CA PHE A 88 11.63 -0.80 -8.18
C PHE A 88 12.66 -1.39 -9.15
N ASP A 89 13.56 -2.24 -8.66
CA ASP A 89 14.55 -2.91 -9.48
C ASP A 89 13.93 -3.98 -10.38
N ILE A 90 12.93 -4.71 -9.87
CA ILE A 90 12.14 -5.65 -10.68
C ILE A 90 11.47 -4.92 -11.84
N ALA A 91 10.85 -3.76 -11.60
CA ALA A 91 10.21 -2.97 -12.65
C ALA A 91 11.22 -2.52 -13.71
N ASN A 92 12.39 -2.02 -13.30
CA ASN A 92 13.48 -1.65 -14.21
C ASN A 92 13.92 -2.84 -15.08
N ASN A 93 14.17 -4.00 -14.48
CA ASN A 93 14.63 -5.19 -15.17
C ASN A 93 13.60 -5.74 -16.17
N LEU A 94 12.31 -5.59 -15.87
CA LEU A 94 11.21 -5.99 -16.75
C LEU A 94 10.82 -4.92 -17.79
N GLY A 95 11.48 -3.75 -17.79
CA GLY A 95 11.13 -2.63 -18.67
C GLY A 95 9.74 -2.06 -18.40
N ILE A 96 9.31 -2.05 -17.13
CA ILE A 96 7.99 -1.56 -16.70
C ILE A 96 8.15 -0.17 -16.08
N LYS A 97 7.64 0.85 -16.77
CA LYS A 97 7.76 2.24 -16.31
C LYS A 97 6.86 2.57 -15.12
N TYR A 98 5.63 2.05 -15.14
CA TYR A 98 4.61 2.32 -14.14
C TYR A 98 4.12 1.01 -13.55
N PHE A 99 3.97 0.97 -12.23
CA PHE A 99 3.47 -0.24 -11.59
C PHE A 99 2.71 0.08 -10.33
N MET A 100 1.78 -0.79 -9.97
CA MET A 100 1.03 -0.69 -8.73
C MET A 100 1.39 -1.84 -7.82
N GLN A 101 1.97 -1.54 -6.66
CA GLN A 101 2.23 -2.53 -5.62
C GLN A 101 0.94 -2.78 -4.83
N CYS A 102 0.54 -4.03 -4.74
CA CYS A 102 -0.63 -4.50 -4.00
C CYS A 102 -0.21 -5.65 -3.07
N ASP A 103 -0.79 -5.69 -1.88
CA ASP A 103 -0.78 -6.91 -1.06
C ASP A 103 -1.70 -7.96 -1.71
N ASP A 104 -1.60 -9.20 -1.26
CA ASP A 104 -2.29 -10.36 -1.85
C ASP A 104 -3.67 -10.67 -1.25
N ASP A 105 -4.16 -9.88 -0.29
CA ASP A 105 -5.36 -10.18 0.50
C ASP A 105 -6.60 -9.32 0.16
N TYR A 106 -6.62 -8.68 -1.00
CA TYR A 106 -7.75 -7.85 -1.43
C TYR A 106 -8.87 -8.70 -2.00
N THR A 107 -10.06 -8.53 -1.45
CA THR A 107 -11.26 -9.32 -1.76
C THR A 107 -12.30 -8.56 -2.58
N ALA A 108 -12.20 -7.22 -2.63
CA ALA A 108 -13.09 -6.40 -3.44
C ALA A 108 -12.50 -5.01 -3.70
N PHE A 109 -13.00 -4.38 -4.76
CA PHE A 109 -12.77 -2.97 -5.10
C PHE A 109 -14.12 -2.26 -5.18
N SER A 110 -14.24 -1.07 -4.60
CA SER A 110 -15.52 -0.37 -4.47
C SER A 110 -15.40 1.13 -4.70
N TYR A 111 -16.41 1.71 -5.35
CA TYR A 111 -16.69 3.13 -5.28
C TYR A 111 -17.24 3.49 -3.91
N LYS A 112 -16.78 4.63 -3.39
CA LYS A 112 -17.21 5.20 -2.11
C LYS A 112 -18.07 6.45 -2.26
N PHE A 113 -18.16 6.97 -3.48
CA PHE A 113 -19.01 8.09 -3.83
C PHE A 113 -19.71 7.84 -5.17
N ASN A 114 -20.96 8.28 -5.28
CA ASN A 114 -21.69 8.26 -6.55
C ASN A 114 -21.36 9.50 -7.42
N SER A 115 -21.94 9.58 -8.61
CA SER A 115 -21.74 10.71 -9.54
C SER A 115 -22.13 12.07 -8.93
N LYS A 116 -23.11 12.09 -8.02
CA LYS A 116 -23.55 13.28 -7.28
C LYS A 116 -22.65 13.61 -6.08
N GLY A 117 -21.57 12.86 -5.86
CA GLY A 117 -20.65 13.06 -4.75
C GLY A 117 -21.19 12.65 -3.38
N LYS A 118 -22.28 11.90 -3.32
CA LYS A 118 -22.81 11.34 -2.07
C LYS A 118 -22.10 10.04 -1.72
N TYR A 119 -21.84 9.85 -0.43
CA TYR A 119 -21.26 8.63 0.10
C TYR A 119 -22.07 7.40 -0.33
N THR A 120 -21.39 6.34 -0.72
CA THR A 120 -22.00 5.08 -1.17
C THR A 120 -21.04 3.92 -0.98
N HIS A 121 -21.50 2.72 -1.30
CA HIS A 121 -20.65 1.55 -1.46
C HIS A 121 -21.14 0.76 -2.67
N LYS A 122 -20.38 0.78 -3.76
CA LYS A 122 -20.73 0.06 -4.99
C LYS A 122 -19.53 -0.66 -5.55
N ALA A 123 -19.65 -1.94 -5.87
CA ALA A 123 -18.56 -2.71 -6.46
C ALA A 123 -18.08 -2.11 -7.79
N ILE A 124 -16.76 -2.08 -7.97
CA ILE A 124 -16.12 -1.75 -9.25
C ILE A 124 -16.15 -3.02 -10.12
N LYS A 125 -16.56 -2.86 -11.38
CA LYS A 125 -16.65 -3.95 -12.37
C LYS A 125 -15.63 -3.83 -13.51
N ASP A 126 -15.01 -2.67 -13.63
CA ASP A 126 -14.02 -2.36 -14.64
C ASP A 126 -12.89 -1.56 -13.97
N LEU A 127 -11.84 -2.28 -13.59
CA LEU A 127 -10.64 -1.70 -12.98
C LEU A 127 -9.72 -1.07 -14.01
N ASP A 128 -9.82 -1.43 -15.28
CA ASP A 128 -8.97 -0.82 -16.31
C ASP A 128 -9.25 0.67 -16.42
N VAL A 129 -10.53 1.06 -16.49
CA VAL A 129 -10.93 2.48 -16.52
C VAL A 129 -10.44 3.23 -15.27
N ILE A 130 -10.44 2.57 -14.12
CA ILE A 130 -10.04 3.17 -12.85
C ILE A 130 -8.52 3.31 -12.75
N PHE A 131 -7.77 2.27 -13.09
CA PHE A 131 -6.31 2.30 -13.06
C PHE A 131 -5.75 3.21 -14.15
N ASP A 132 -6.35 3.25 -15.34
CA ASP A 132 -5.99 4.23 -16.37
C ASP A 132 -6.23 5.67 -15.85
N ALA A 133 -7.38 5.96 -15.23
CA ALA A 133 -7.66 7.30 -14.69
C ALA A 133 -6.74 7.67 -13.51
N MET A 134 -6.42 6.71 -12.63
CA MET A 134 -5.45 6.91 -11.56
C MET A 134 -4.06 7.20 -12.13
N LEU A 135 -3.61 6.41 -13.11
CA LEU A 135 -2.32 6.56 -13.73
C LEU A 135 -2.19 7.88 -14.50
N ASP A 136 -3.22 8.26 -15.27
CA ASP A 136 -3.28 9.57 -15.95
C ASP A 136 -3.12 10.71 -14.94
N TYR A 137 -3.81 10.63 -13.80
CA TYR A 137 -3.68 11.62 -12.73
C TYR A 137 -2.28 11.64 -12.13
N TYR A 138 -1.69 10.47 -11.84
CA TYR A 138 -0.32 10.34 -11.32
C TYR A 138 0.73 10.92 -12.27
N ILE A 139 0.58 10.70 -13.59
CA ILE A 139 1.49 11.23 -14.61
C ILE A 139 1.38 12.76 -14.68
N ALA A 140 0.16 13.31 -14.57
CA ALA A 140 -0.11 14.73 -14.69
C ALA A 140 0.44 15.58 -13.53
N ILE A 141 0.82 14.98 -12.40
CA ILE A 141 1.33 15.69 -11.23
C ILE A 141 2.67 15.13 -10.77
N ASP A 142 3.55 15.98 -10.22
CA ASP A 142 4.86 15.56 -9.71
C ASP A 142 4.76 15.11 -8.24
N ILE A 143 4.47 13.83 -8.05
CA ILE A 143 4.29 13.21 -6.73
C ILE A 143 4.96 11.82 -6.71
N LYS A 144 5.21 11.30 -5.50
CA LYS A 144 5.86 10.00 -5.32
C LYS A 144 4.93 8.82 -5.54
N SER A 145 3.72 8.84 -4.98
CA SER A 145 2.75 7.76 -5.14
C SER A 145 1.31 8.21 -4.89
N ILE A 146 0.37 7.54 -5.53
CA ILE A 146 -1.05 7.56 -5.15
C ILE A 146 -1.53 6.17 -4.75
N ALA A 147 -2.56 6.12 -3.93
CA ALA A 147 -3.24 4.89 -3.52
C ALA A 147 -4.76 5.03 -3.51
N MET A 148 -5.44 3.89 -3.55
CA MET A 148 -6.85 3.77 -3.19
C MET A 148 -7.00 3.86 -1.66
N SER A 149 -8.17 4.25 -1.18
CA SER A 149 -8.47 4.11 0.24
C SER A 149 -8.62 2.65 0.66
N GLN A 150 -8.58 2.41 1.96
CA GLN A 150 -8.92 1.12 2.55
C GLN A 150 -10.33 1.20 3.15
N ASN A 151 -11.04 0.07 3.24
CA ASN A 151 -12.38 0.07 3.82
C ASN A 151 -12.41 0.62 5.27
N GLY A 152 -11.33 0.39 6.03
CA GLY A 152 -11.16 0.94 7.39
C GLY A 152 -11.04 2.47 7.45
N ASP A 153 -10.69 3.15 6.36
CA ASP A 153 -10.68 4.62 6.31
C ASP A 153 -12.09 5.21 6.46
N PHE A 154 -13.13 4.44 6.11
CA PHE A 154 -14.53 4.85 6.13
C PHE A 154 -15.28 4.45 7.42
N ILE A 155 -14.55 4.16 8.50
CA ILE A 155 -15.18 4.03 9.83
C ILE A 155 -15.96 5.32 10.14
N GLY A 156 -17.22 5.18 10.55
CA GLY A 156 -18.17 6.28 10.72
C GLY A 156 -18.99 6.63 9.46
N GLY A 157 -18.77 5.95 8.34
CA GLY A 157 -19.55 6.10 7.11
C GLY A 157 -19.51 7.54 6.58
N GLU A 158 -20.67 8.07 6.17
CA GLU A 158 -20.80 9.45 5.67
C GLU A 158 -20.44 10.53 6.70
N ASN A 159 -20.47 10.19 7.99
CA ASN A 159 -20.08 11.09 9.07
C ASN A 159 -18.58 10.99 9.41
N GLY A 160 -17.90 9.97 8.89
CA GLY A 160 -16.46 9.75 9.05
C GLY A 160 -15.62 10.72 8.22
N SER A 161 -14.35 10.86 8.57
CA SER A 161 -13.43 11.80 7.92
C SER A 161 -13.31 11.58 6.41
N PHE A 162 -13.26 10.31 5.97
CA PHE A 162 -13.19 9.94 4.55
C PHE A 162 -14.55 9.95 3.85
N GLY A 163 -15.65 9.64 4.55
CA GLY A 163 -16.98 9.55 3.94
C GLY A 163 -17.71 10.89 3.81
N LYS A 164 -17.32 11.90 4.61
CA LYS A 164 -17.97 13.21 4.60
C LYS A 164 -17.80 14.00 3.30
N SER A 165 -16.73 13.76 2.55
CA SER A 165 -16.47 14.49 1.31
C SER A 165 -15.42 13.79 0.45
N ARG A 166 -15.56 13.90 -0.88
CA ARG A 166 -14.52 13.51 -1.85
C ARG A 166 -13.29 14.40 -1.67
N LYS A 167 -12.19 13.84 -1.16
CA LYS A 167 -10.96 14.57 -0.87
C LYS A 167 -9.74 13.70 -1.18
N LEU A 168 -8.62 14.37 -1.40
CA LEU A 168 -7.31 13.76 -1.39
C LEU A 168 -6.76 13.80 0.03
N PHE A 169 -6.27 12.67 0.53
CA PHE A 169 -5.63 12.59 1.83
C PHE A 169 -4.13 12.46 1.63
N ARG A 170 -3.32 13.15 2.44
CA ARG A 170 -1.85 13.10 2.38
C ARG A 170 -1.29 11.82 3.02
N LYS A 171 -1.88 10.66 2.76
CA LYS A 171 -1.38 9.34 3.16
C LYS A 171 -1.33 8.44 1.93
N CYS A 172 -0.67 7.30 2.01
CA CYS A 172 -0.67 6.30 0.94
C CYS A 172 -0.33 4.95 1.54
N MET A 173 -1.18 3.94 1.34
CA MET A 173 -1.04 2.62 1.93
C MET A 173 -1.59 1.57 0.97
N ASN A 174 -1.07 0.33 1.05
CA ASN A 174 -1.55 -0.89 0.40
C ASN A 174 -1.46 -0.92 -1.14
N THR A 175 -1.87 0.13 -1.84
CA THR A 175 -2.13 0.17 -3.29
C THR A 175 -1.29 1.23 -4.00
N PHE A 176 0.03 1.18 -3.83
CA PHE A 176 0.95 2.22 -4.27
C PHE A 176 1.16 2.21 -5.77
N ILE A 177 0.73 3.25 -6.49
CA ILE A 177 1.19 3.50 -7.86
C ILE A 177 2.56 4.17 -7.81
N CYS A 178 3.53 3.49 -8.41
CA CYS A 178 4.94 3.87 -8.46
C CYS A 178 5.41 4.02 -9.91
N SER A 179 6.57 4.66 -10.06
CA SER A 179 7.31 4.71 -11.33
C SER A 179 8.79 4.55 -11.09
N THR A 180 9.47 3.95 -12.06
CA THR A 180 10.93 3.87 -12.12
C THR A 180 11.61 5.24 -12.19
N ASP A 181 10.90 6.27 -12.67
CA ASP A 181 11.42 7.65 -12.74
C ASP A 181 11.38 8.38 -11.39
N ARG A 182 10.53 7.92 -10.46
CA ARG A 182 10.27 8.59 -9.17
C ARG A 182 10.40 7.62 -7.99
N PRO A 183 11.51 6.87 -7.86
CA PRO A 183 11.66 5.88 -6.81
C PRO A 183 11.66 6.52 -5.42
N PHE A 184 11.32 5.70 -4.43
CA PHE A 184 11.47 5.97 -3.02
C PHE A 184 11.67 4.65 -2.28
N GLN A 185 12.29 4.71 -1.11
CA GLN A 185 12.59 3.53 -0.31
C GLN A 185 11.56 3.39 0.81
N PHE A 186 11.01 2.19 0.97
CA PHE A 186 10.20 1.83 2.12
C PHE A 186 11.12 1.54 3.32
N ILE A 187 10.74 2.04 4.50
CA ILE A 187 11.57 1.98 5.72
C ILE A 187 10.82 1.38 6.90
N GLY A 188 11.54 0.68 7.77
CA GLY A 188 10.99 -0.01 8.93
C GLY A 188 10.45 -1.41 8.60
N ARG A 189 10.79 -2.40 9.42
CA ARG A 189 10.36 -3.79 9.27
C ARG A 189 8.84 -3.93 9.29
N ILE A 190 8.16 -3.13 10.12
CA ILE A 190 6.71 -3.20 10.31
C ILE A 190 6.11 -1.80 10.14
N ASN A 191 4.88 -1.74 9.60
CA ASN A 191 4.15 -0.48 9.38
C ASN A 191 4.90 0.42 8.40
N GLU A 192 5.59 -0.21 7.45
CA GLU A 192 6.49 0.38 6.49
C GLU A 192 5.81 1.43 5.63
N ASP A 193 4.53 1.22 5.30
CA ASP A 193 3.70 2.19 4.60
C ASP A 193 3.64 3.52 5.36
N VAL A 194 3.26 3.47 6.63
CA VAL A 194 3.11 4.62 7.52
C VAL A 194 4.44 5.29 7.78
N ASN A 195 5.47 4.52 8.14
CA ASN A 195 6.80 5.05 8.39
C ASN A 195 7.31 5.81 7.15
N THR A 196 7.11 5.22 5.96
CA THR A 196 7.58 5.79 4.70
C THR A 196 6.80 7.04 4.34
N TYR A 197 5.45 7.01 4.33
CA TYR A 197 4.71 8.20 3.92
C TYR A 197 4.87 9.34 4.93
N THR A 198 5.05 9.09 6.24
CA THR A 198 5.30 10.20 7.19
C THR A 198 6.71 10.76 7.00
N ASN A 199 7.72 9.91 6.88
CA ASN A 199 9.11 10.33 6.75
C ASN A 199 9.44 10.98 5.39
N VAL A 200 8.92 10.45 4.29
CA VAL A 200 9.23 10.97 2.96
C VAL A 200 8.45 12.27 2.71
N GLN A 201 7.19 12.36 3.17
CA GLN A 201 6.40 13.59 3.02
C GLN A 201 6.83 14.72 3.95
N SER A 202 7.42 14.43 5.12
CA SER A 202 7.98 15.48 5.99
C SER A 202 9.10 16.27 5.30
N ARG A 203 9.76 15.63 4.31
CA ARG A 203 10.81 16.22 3.47
C ARG A 203 10.28 16.92 2.20
N GLY A 204 8.97 17.20 2.15
CA GLY A 204 8.34 17.95 1.05
C GLY A 204 7.79 17.10 -0.10
N ASN A 205 7.98 15.78 -0.08
CA ASN A 205 7.39 14.90 -1.08
C ASN A 205 5.87 14.74 -0.89
N VAL A 206 5.22 14.21 -1.93
CA VAL A 206 3.76 14.08 -1.96
C VAL A 206 3.36 12.63 -2.18
N PHE A 207 2.56 12.10 -1.25
CA PHE A 207 1.82 10.85 -1.33
C PHE A 207 0.33 11.15 -1.14
N LEU A 208 -0.54 10.52 -1.93
CA LEU A 208 -1.98 10.80 -1.88
C LEU A 208 -2.82 9.53 -1.84
N THR A 209 -3.92 9.57 -1.10
CA THR A 209 -4.98 8.57 -1.14
C THR A 209 -6.23 9.19 -1.76
N LEU A 210 -6.79 8.50 -2.76
CA LEU A 210 -8.03 8.85 -3.43
C LEU A 210 -9.22 8.29 -2.66
N SER A 211 -10.02 9.15 -2.01
CA SER A 211 -11.18 8.70 -1.23
C SER A 211 -12.37 8.20 -2.06
N ASN A 212 -12.33 8.38 -3.39
CA ASN A 212 -13.43 8.01 -4.28
C ASN A 212 -13.61 6.49 -4.42
N ILE A 213 -12.53 5.76 -4.19
CA ILE A 213 -12.40 4.33 -4.44
C ILE A 213 -11.68 3.68 -3.28
N ALA A 214 -12.03 2.44 -2.97
CA ALA A 214 -11.44 1.72 -1.87
C ALA A 214 -11.33 0.22 -2.15
N ILE A 215 -10.27 -0.37 -1.61
CA ILE A 215 -10.14 -1.82 -1.46
C ILE A 215 -10.87 -2.32 -0.22
N ASN A 216 -11.29 -3.58 -0.27
CA ASN A 216 -11.58 -4.38 0.91
C ASN A 216 -10.51 -5.46 1.04
N GLN A 217 -9.85 -5.52 2.19
CA GLN A 217 -8.79 -6.49 2.50
C GLN A 217 -9.26 -7.43 3.61
N LEU A 218 -8.67 -8.62 3.68
CA LEU A 218 -8.90 -9.51 4.81
C LEU A 218 -8.38 -8.89 6.10
N THR A 219 -8.98 -9.28 7.23
CA THR A 219 -8.47 -8.87 8.53
C THR A 219 -7.14 -9.58 8.77
N THR A 220 -6.05 -8.81 8.89
CA THR A 220 -4.69 -9.33 9.01
C THR A 220 -4.57 -10.43 10.08
N GLN A 221 -5.15 -10.24 11.27
CA GLN A 221 -5.07 -11.22 12.38
C GLN A 221 -5.74 -12.59 12.12
N SER A 222 -6.49 -12.75 11.02
CA SER A 222 -7.20 -13.99 10.69
C SER A 222 -6.54 -14.84 9.60
N ASN A 223 -5.46 -14.35 8.97
CA ASN A 223 -4.85 -15.03 7.82
C ASN A 223 -3.48 -15.61 8.16
N SER A 224 -3.27 -16.92 8.07
CA SER A 224 -1.97 -17.55 8.37
C SER A 224 -0.85 -17.10 7.41
N GLY A 225 0.41 -17.05 7.90
CA GLY A 225 1.60 -16.69 7.13
C GLY A 225 1.91 -15.19 7.02
N GLY A 226 3.19 -14.87 6.83
CA GLY A 226 3.69 -13.52 6.55
C GLY A 226 3.46 -12.52 7.68
N MET A 227 2.94 -11.33 7.33
CA MET A 227 2.72 -10.22 8.28
C MET A 227 1.83 -10.57 9.47
N THR A 228 0.91 -11.51 9.33
CA THR A 228 -0.02 -11.86 10.40
C THR A 228 0.68 -12.43 11.62
N GLU A 229 1.60 -13.37 11.40
CA GLU A 229 2.34 -14.01 12.47
C GLU A 229 3.25 -13.00 13.16
N LEU A 230 3.94 -12.17 12.37
CA LEU A 230 4.74 -11.07 12.88
C LEU A 230 3.94 -10.12 13.78
N TYR A 231 2.69 -9.80 13.41
CA TYR A 231 1.81 -8.97 14.23
C TYR A 231 1.28 -9.64 15.50
N LEU A 232 1.04 -10.95 15.45
CA LEU A 232 0.63 -11.74 16.62
C LEU A 232 1.78 -11.81 17.62
N ASP A 233 3.00 -12.03 17.14
CA ASP A 233 4.22 -12.14 17.95
C ASP A 233 4.60 -10.78 18.59
N SER A 234 4.44 -9.68 17.84
CA SER A 234 4.92 -8.36 18.24
C SER A 234 3.89 -7.49 18.98
N GLY A 235 2.59 -7.78 18.84
CA GLY A 235 1.51 -6.95 19.34
C GLY A 235 1.41 -5.56 18.67
N THR A 236 0.40 -4.77 19.06
CA THR A 236 0.11 -3.48 18.38
C THR A 236 1.00 -2.33 18.84
N TYR A 237 1.70 -2.47 19.98
CA TYR A 237 2.65 -1.49 20.48
C TYR A 237 3.88 -1.40 19.58
N ILE A 238 4.56 -2.53 19.35
CA ILE A 238 5.80 -2.60 18.56
C ILE A 238 5.55 -2.02 17.16
N LYS A 239 4.50 -2.49 16.46
CA LYS A 239 4.05 -1.91 15.19
C LYS A 239 3.97 -0.38 15.22
N SER A 240 3.30 0.15 16.25
CA SER A 240 3.05 1.59 16.35
C SER A 240 4.31 2.38 16.72
N PHE A 241 5.25 1.73 17.41
CA PHE A 241 6.50 2.34 17.85
C PHE A 241 7.48 2.58 16.70
N TYR A 242 7.50 1.73 15.65
CA TYR A 242 8.29 2.02 14.43
C TYR A 242 7.99 3.42 13.87
N THR A 243 6.72 3.81 13.82
CA THR A 243 6.36 5.14 13.33
C THR A 243 6.82 6.26 14.26
N VAL A 244 6.97 6.00 15.57
CA VAL A 244 7.58 6.95 16.51
C VAL A 244 9.08 7.07 16.22
N ILE A 245 9.78 5.96 15.96
CA ILE A 245 11.21 5.97 15.59
C ILE A 245 11.44 6.82 14.34
N TYR A 246 10.64 6.61 13.29
CA TYR A 246 10.82 7.29 12.01
C TYR A 246 10.20 8.70 11.92
N SER A 247 9.32 9.08 12.86
CA SER A 247 8.63 10.37 12.84
C SER A 247 8.29 10.89 14.25
N PRO A 248 9.28 11.06 15.15
CA PRO A 248 9.05 11.39 16.55
C PRO A 248 8.48 12.79 16.77
N SER A 249 8.70 13.70 15.82
CA SER A 249 8.21 15.09 15.89
C SER A 249 6.69 15.22 15.75
N CYS A 250 6.01 14.21 15.19
CA CYS A 250 4.57 14.24 14.93
C CYS A 250 3.81 12.99 15.39
N CYS A 251 4.52 11.90 15.73
CA CYS A 251 3.92 10.63 16.10
C CYS A 251 4.06 10.35 17.59
N ARG A 252 2.99 9.80 18.20
CA ARG A 252 2.98 9.28 19.57
C ARG A 252 2.06 8.07 19.68
N ILE A 253 2.24 7.22 20.68
CA ILE A 253 1.36 6.07 20.92
C ILE A 253 0.23 6.47 21.87
N LEU A 254 -1.00 6.09 21.53
CA LEU A 254 -2.17 6.26 22.40
C LEU A 254 -3.07 5.01 22.35
N PRO A 255 -3.91 4.81 23.38
CA PRO A 255 -5.02 3.86 23.29
C PRO A 255 -6.02 4.28 22.20
N MET A 256 -6.46 3.31 21.39
CA MET A 256 -7.46 3.49 20.35
C MET A 256 -8.57 2.44 20.50
N GLY A 257 -9.82 2.88 20.29
CA GLY A 257 -11.02 2.05 20.41
C GLY A 257 -11.95 2.55 21.52
N GLU A 258 -13.24 2.27 21.37
CA GLU A 258 -14.25 2.57 22.40
C GLU A 258 -14.25 1.47 23.47
N THR A 259 -14.30 0.21 23.04
CA THR A 259 -14.18 -1.01 23.86
C THR A 259 -12.92 -1.79 23.44
N HIS A 260 -12.34 -2.59 24.34
CA HIS A 260 -11.10 -3.37 24.11
C HIS A 260 -9.98 -2.57 23.44
N ARG A 261 -9.57 -1.48 24.10
CA ARG A 261 -8.59 -0.54 23.56
C ARG A 261 -7.27 -1.23 23.23
N ARG A 262 -6.73 -0.90 22.05
CA ARG A 262 -5.40 -1.31 21.61
C ARG A 262 -4.48 -0.11 21.50
N LEU A 263 -3.19 -0.30 21.73
CA LEU A 263 -2.20 0.75 21.50
C LEU A 263 -2.03 0.97 20.00
N HIS A 264 -2.10 2.23 19.57
CA HIS A 264 -1.96 2.64 18.18
C HIS A 264 -1.18 3.94 18.07
N HIS A 265 -0.47 4.14 16.96
CA HIS A 265 0.12 5.44 16.66
C HIS A 265 -0.97 6.49 16.40
N ARG A 266 -0.76 7.71 16.90
CA ARG A 266 -1.52 8.91 16.53
C ARG A 266 -0.55 9.92 15.94
N ILE A 267 -0.80 10.26 14.68
CA ILE A 267 -0.01 11.24 13.94
C ILE A 267 -0.71 12.59 14.02
N THR A 268 0.00 13.61 14.48
CA THR A 268 -0.47 15.00 14.47
C THR A 268 -0.17 15.60 13.10
N TRP A 269 -1.14 15.48 12.18
CA TRP A 269 -0.90 15.75 10.75
C TRP A 269 -0.35 17.15 10.44
N LYS A 270 -0.81 18.17 11.18
CA LYS A 270 -0.32 19.56 11.05
C LYS A 270 1.19 19.72 11.31
N ASN A 271 1.81 18.76 11.99
CA ASN A 271 3.24 18.74 12.29
C ASN A 271 4.00 17.73 11.42
N ALA A 272 3.30 16.91 10.63
CA ALA A 272 3.89 15.76 9.93
C ALA A 272 4.47 16.13 8.57
N VAL A 273 3.81 17.04 7.84
CA VAL A 273 4.15 17.36 6.45
C VAL A 273 4.00 18.86 6.16
N PRO A 274 4.77 19.43 5.22
CA PRO A 274 4.55 20.78 4.74
C PRO A 274 3.16 20.98 4.14
N VAL A 275 2.62 22.19 4.29
CA VAL A 275 1.32 22.58 3.72
C VAL A 275 1.46 22.81 2.21
N ILE A 276 0.53 22.26 1.43
CA ILE A 276 0.39 22.58 0.00
C ILE A 276 -0.47 23.83 -0.11
N ILE A 277 0.09 24.88 -0.71
CA ILE A 277 -0.60 26.15 -0.93
C ILE A 277 -1.33 26.10 -2.27
N ASN A 278 -2.50 26.74 -2.36
CA ASN A 278 -3.22 26.84 -3.63
C ASN A 278 -2.37 27.60 -4.67
N GLU A 279 -2.38 27.12 -5.91
CA GLU A 279 -1.59 27.69 -7.01
C GLU A 279 -1.86 29.18 -7.25
N SER A 280 -3.07 29.67 -6.94
CA SER A 280 -3.41 31.10 -7.01
C SER A 280 -2.56 32.00 -6.11
N TYR A 281 -1.87 31.45 -5.11
CA TYR A 281 -0.94 32.20 -4.24
C TYR A 281 0.53 32.02 -4.63
N LYS A 282 0.83 31.33 -5.75
CA LYS A 282 2.19 31.23 -6.28
C LYS A 282 2.62 32.63 -6.74
N LYS A 283 3.70 33.14 -6.13
CA LYS A 283 4.32 34.42 -6.51
C LYS A 283 5.14 34.27 -7.78
#